data_AF-A0A9P1MMS2-F1
#
_entry.id   AF-A0A9P1MMS2-F1
#
_cell.length_a   1.000
_cell.length_b   1.000
_cell.length_c   1.000
_cell.angle_alpha   90.00
_cell.angle_beta   90.00
_cell.angle_gamma   90.00
#
_symmetry.space_group_name_H-M   'P 1'
#
loop_
_entity.id
_entity.type
_entity.pdbx_description
1 polymer ?
#
loop_
_entity_poly.entity_id
_entity_poly.type
_entity_poly.pdbx_seq_one_letter_code
_entity_poly.pdbx_strand_id
1 'polypeptide(L)'
;MAWNTSSSVFLLLLLVPSTVAAIFTNKTGCGTTKACLFKPNGCDPNLDCTTGVIFYVIGPNKLRVEMVAAALIPSVQQQYVAMAFSHDTVMGSDAVTECTMSDMGPLAGYEPEIFVSFNKGKSNDRIFLNKDEQNVLFSDISSEVADGRLVCHFTQQIIPQIDDKNGMIWPLNRDYYIMAATGSAQPDEVNAHDMNKGSHFYPITSSHRINPAKLTDQEFELPKAHEPPKTSVAPPTVTSQRPRPTTSSSGSVSLILSILSISLVQILNN
;
A
#
# COMPACT_ATOMS: atom_id res chain seq x y z
N MET A 1 30.22 -65.70 26.94
CA MET A 1 29.52 -64.78 26.00
C MET A 1 28.64 -63.86 26.82
N ALA A 2 29.10 -62.64 27.08
CA ALA A 2 28.30 -61.61 27.73
C ALA A 2 27.75 -60.68 26.63
N TRP A 3 26.43 -60.57 26.52
CA TRP A 3 25.77 -59.72 25.55
C TRP A 3 25.55 -58.35 26.19
N ASN A 4 26.17 -57.32 25.62
CA ASN A 4 26.11 -55.94 26.07
C ASN A 4 24.91 -55.27 25.37
N THR A 5 23.83 -55.00 26.11
CA THR A 5 22.64 -54.33 25.57
C THR A 5 22.82 -52.81 25.66
N SER A 6 23.30 -52.19 24.59
CA SER A 6 23.31 -50.73 24.47
C SER A 6 21.88 -50.26 24.15
N SER A 7 21.20 -49.66 25.13
CA SER A 7 19.90 -49.01 24.92
C SER A 7 20.11 -47.65 24.26
N SER A 8 19.88 -47.57 22.95
CA SER A 8 19.76 -46.30 22.24
C SER A 8 18.43 -45.65 22.60
N VAL A 9 18.48 -44.58 23.39
CA VAL A 9 17.32 -43.72 23.68
C VAL A 9 17.01 -42.91 22.42
N PHE A 10 16.03 -43.34 21.64
CA PHE A 10 15.45 -42.53 20.57
C PHE A 10 14.63 -41.40 21.22
N LEU A 11 15.18 -40.19 21.24
CA LEU A 11 14.44 -38.98 21.61
C LEU A 11 13.44 -38.67 20.49
N LEU A 12 12.20 -39.11 20.66
CA LEU A 12 11.10 -38.78 19.76
C LEU A 12 10.80 -37.27 19.89
N LEU A 13 11.31 -36.45 18.97
CA LEU A 13 10.90 -35.05 18.87
C LEU A 13 9.41 -35.02 18.51
N LEU A 14 8.56 -34.74 19.48
CA LEU A 14 7.14 -34.46 19.24
C LEU A 14 7.06 -33.15 18.46
N LEU A 15 6.89 -33.26 17.14
CA LEU A 15 6.48 -32.15 16.27
C LEU A 15 5.08 -31.73 16.72
N VAL A 16 5.00 -30.72 17.59
CA VAL A 16 3.74 -30.06 17.90
C VAL A 16 3.35 -29.27 16.64
N PRO A 17 2.24 -29.61 15.95
CA PRO A 17 1.79 -28.79 14.84
C PRO A 17 1.47 -27.40 15.39
N SER A 18 2.23 -26.39 14.93
CA SER A 18 1.86 -24.99 15.17
C SER A 18 0.58 -24.73 14.41
N THR A 19 -0.55 -24.76 15.10
CA THR A 19 -1.82 -24.27 14.55
C THR A 19 -1.71 -22.75 14.49
N VAL A 20 -1.22 -22.22 13.37
CA VAL A 20 -1.35 -20.79 13.08
C VAL A 20 -2.85 -20.50 13.01
N ALA A 21 -3.32 -19.58 13.83
CA ALA A 21 -4.72 -19.18 13.80
C ALA A 21 -5.00 -18.46 12.47
N ALA A 22 -6.00 -18.93 11.73
CA ALA A 22 -6.41 -18.31 10.48
C ALA A 22 -6.90 -16.88 10.71
N ILE A 23 -6.59 -15.99 9.78
CA ILE A 23 -7.04 -14.60 9.80
C ILE A 23 -8.51 -14.56 9.41
N PHE A 24 -9.33 -14.11 10.35
CA PHE A 24 -10.79 -14.05 10.20
C PHE A 24 -11.28 -12.62 9.94
N THR A 25 -12.11 -12.46 8.92
CA THR A 25 -12.74 -11.18 8.54
C THR A 25 -14.12 -11.07 9.19
N ASN A 26 -14.31 -10.06 10.05
CA ASN A 26 -15.51 -9.96 10.89
C ASN A 26 -16.53 -8.95 10.34
N LYS A 27 -17.65 -9.47 9.81
CA LYS A 27 -18.79 -8.71 9.30
C LYS A 27 -19.67 -8.03 10.36
N THR A 28 -19.47 -8.31 11.64
CA THR A 28 -20.28 -7.70 12.71
C THR A 28 -20.10 -6.19 12.69
N GLY A 29 -21.21 -5.45 12.56
CA GLY A 29 -21.22 -4.00 12.44
C GLY A 29 -21.22 -3.46 11.01
N CYS A 30 -21.23 -4.32 9.98
CA CYS A 30 -21.40 -3.88 8.59
C CYS A 30 -22.69 -3.07 8.40
N GLY A 31 -22.57 -1.88 7.83
CA GLY A 31 -23.68 -0.95 7.62
C GLY A 31 -24.04 -0.08 8.82
N THR A 32 -23.37 -0.27 9.97
CA THR A 32 -23.53 0.58 11.16
C THR A 32 -22.20 1.17 11.59
N THR A 33 -21.31 0.36 12.15
CA THR A 33 -19.99 0.78 12.66
C THR A 33 -18.83 0.46 11.72
N LYS A 34 -19.10 -0.34 10.68
CA LYS A 34 -18.16 -0.71 9.62
C LYS A 34 -18.78 -0.45 8.25
N ALA A 35 -17.98 0.05 7.32
CA ALA A 35 -18.33 0.04 5.92
C ALA A 35 -17.87 -1.28 5.29
N CYS A 36 -18.74 -1.90 4.51
CA CYS A 36 -18.50 -3.22 3.93
C CYS A 36 -19.00 -3.26 2.49
N LEU A 37 -18.14 -3.71 1.58
CA LEU A 37 -18.47 -3.95 0.19
C LEU A 37 -18.05 -5.38 -0.15
N PHE A 38 -18.96 -6.16 -0.72
CA PHE A 38 -18.74 -7.57 -1.02
C PHE A 38 -19.26 -7.96 -2.40
N LYS A 39 -18.54 -8.85 -3.07
CA LYS A 39 -18.91 -9.48 -4.33
C LYS A 39 -18.80 -10.99 -4.16
N PRO A 40 -19.84 -11.77 -4.51
CA PRO A 40 -21.21 -11.34 -4.78
C PRO A 40 -21.84 -10.58 -3.60
N ASN A 41 -22.91 -9.81 -3.84
CA ASN A 41 -23.59 -9.12 -2.75
C ASN A 41 -24.08 -10.13 -1.69
N GLY A 42 -23.70 -9.91 -0.42
CA GLY A 42 -24.14 -10.75 0.71
C GLY A 42 -23.31 -12.01 0.97
N CYS A 43 -22.23 -12.24 0.22
CA CYS A 43 -21.31 -13.35 0.48
C CYS A 43 -20.65 -13.27 1.87
N ASP A 44 -20.09 -14.39 2.31
CA ASP A 44 -19.19 -14.46 3.45
C ASP A 44 -17.73 -14.27 3.02
N PRO A 45 -17.03 -13.25 3.56
CA PRO A 45 -15.63 -13.00 3.24
C PRO A 45 -14.72 -14.16 3.65
N ASN A 46 -15.18 -15.04 4.54
CA ASN A 46 -14.43 -16.21 4.99
C ASN A 46 -14.85 -17.50 4.25
N LEU A 47 -15.76 -17.43 3.27
CA LEU A 47 -16.25 -18.61 2.56
C LEU A 47 -16.28 -18.42 1.04
N ASP A 48 -17.10 -17.48 0.54
CA ASP A 48 -17.58 -17.46 -0.84
C ASP A 48 -17.54 -16.06 -1.51
N CYS A 49 -16.92 -15.06 -0.89
CA CYS A 49 -16.64 -13.80 -1.57
C CYS A 49 -15.51 -13.93 -2.60
N THR A 50 -15.74 -13.42 -3.81
CA THR A 50 -14.70 -13.20 -4.82
C THR A 50 -13.87 -11.97 -4.53
N THR A 51 -14.47 -10.92 -3.98
CA THR A 51 -13.78 -9.71 -3.53
C THR A 51 -14.57 -9.09 -2.39
N GLY A 52 -13.88 -8.57 -1.38
CA GLY A 52 -14.51 -7.92 -0.26
C GLY A 52 -13.58 -6.92 0.42
N VAL A 53 -14.15 -5.81 0.89
CA VAL A 53 -13.44 -4.85 1.74
C VAL A 53 -14.33 -4.48 2.92
N ILE A 54 -13.72 -4.45 4.10
CA ILE A 54 -14.30 -3.92 5.33
C ILE A 54 -13.34 -2.88 5.87
N PHE A 55 -13.86 -1.72 6.27
CA PHE A 55 -13.05 -0.72 6.96
C PHE A 55 -13.84 0.00 8.05
N TYR A 56 -13.11 0.38 9.10
CA TYR A 56 -13.67 1.04 10.28
C TYR A 56 -12.57 1.72 11.10
N VAL A 57 -12.95 2.72 11.88
CA VAL A 57 -11.99 3.45 12.71
C VAL A 57 -11.72 2.66 14.00
N ILE A 58 -10.45 2.50 14.36
CA ILE A 58 -10.01 1.77 15.56
C ILE A 58 -9.27 2.63 16.58
N GLY A 59 -9.07 3.91 16.29
CA GLY A 59 -8.38 4.84 17.17
C GLY A 59 -7.99 6.12 16.45
N PRO A 60 -7.34 7.06 17.16
CA PRO A 60 -7.00 8.37 16.60
C PRO A 60 -6.14 8.22 15.35
N ASN A 61 -6.60 8.80 14.25
CA ASN A 61 -5.95 8.70 12.95
C ASN A 61 -5.74 7.27 12.41
N LYS A 62 -6.49 6.26 12.88
CA LYS A 62 -6.28 4.85 12.52
C LYS A 62 -7.51 4.23 11.89
N LEU A 63 -7.42 3.95 10.59
CA LEU A 63 -8.40 3.18 9.85
C LEU A 63 -7.96 1.72 9.75
N ARG A 64 -8.73 0.80 10.31
CA ARG A 64 -8.56 -0.63 10.07
C ARG A 64 -9.15 -0.96 8.71
N VAL A 65 -8.39 -1.70 7.89
CA VAL A 65 -8.82 -2.22 6.60
C VAL A 65 -8.64 -3.73 6.59
N GLU A 66 -9.69 -4.45 6.21
CA GLU A 66 -9.73 -5.89 6.01
C GLU A 66 -10.18 -6.16 4.58
N MET A 67 -9.34 -6.79 3.77
CA MET A 67 -9.59 -7.09 2.37
C MET A 67 -9.55 -8.60 2.14
N VAL A 68 -10.43 -9.08 1.28
CA VAL A 68 -10.46 -10.48 0.84
C VAL A 68 -10.60 -10.56 -0.68
N ALA A 69 -9.98 -11.57 -1.28
CA ALA A 69 -10.19 -11.91 -2.68
C ALA A 69 -10.09 -13.42 -2.91
N ALA A 70 -10.86 -13.97 -3.85
CA ALA A 70 -10.68 -15.34 -4.28
C ALA A 70 -9.37 -15.48 -5.07
N ALA A 71 -8.61 -16.53 -4.80
CA ALA A 71 -7.38 -16.83 -5.52
C ALA A 71 -7.69 -17.07 -7.01
N LEU A 72 -6.86 -16.50 -7.89
CA LEU A 72 -7.01 -16.68 -9.33
C LEU A 72 -6.69 -18.11 -9.75
N ILE A 73 -7.41 -18.58 -10.77
CA ILE A 73 -7.20 -19.90 -11.37
C ILE A 73 -6.99 -19.71 -12.88
N PRO A 74 -5.84 -20.14 -13.45
CA PRO A 74 -4.69 -20.75 -12.77
C PRO A 74 -4.00 -19.78 -11.79
N SER A 75 -3.23 -20.33 -10.84
CA SER A 75 -2.50 -19.51 -9.87
C SER A 75 -1.48 -18.61 -10.56
N VAL A 76 -1.30 -17.41 -10.01
CA VAL A 76 -0.40 -16.39 -10.53
C VAL A 76 0.69 -16.10 -9.49
N GLN A 77 1.85 -15.64 -9.96
CA GLN A 77 2.99 -15.31 -9.11
C GLN A 77 2.69 -14.20 -8.10
N GLN A 78 1.87 -13.22 -8.49
CA GLN A 78 1.40 -12.14 -7.63
C GLN A 78 -0.06 -11.85 -7.93
N GLN A 79 -0.86 -11.68 -6.87
CA GLN A 79 -2.26 -11.28 -6.97
C GLN A 79 -2.53 -10.14 -5.99
N TYR A 80 -3.30 -9.15 -6.42
CA TYR A 80 -3.67 -8.01 -5.59
C TYR A 80 -5.16 -8.04 -5.21
N VAL A 81 -5.46 -7.41 -4.08
CA VAL A 81 -6.77 -6.86 -3.77
C VAL A 81 -6.60 -5.37 -3.47
N ALA A 82 -7.47 -4.53 -4.02
CA ALA A 82 -7.35 -3.09 -3.94
C ALA A 82 -8.64 -2.44 -3.49
N MET A 83 -8.51 -1.35 -2.74
CA MET A 83 -9.56 -0.43 -2.35
C MET A 83 -9.25 0.96 -2.91
N ALA A 84 -10.18 1.56 -3.64
CA ALA A 84 -10.03 2.91 -4.17
C ALA A 84 -11.01 3.89 -3.52
N PHE A 85 -10.55 5.12 -3.36
CA PHE A 85 -11.32 6.28 -2.92
C PHE A 85 -11.51 7.19 -4.14
N SER A 86 -12.76 7.35 -4.56
CA SER A 86 -13.10 8.11 -5.77
C SER A 86 -14.08 9.24 -5.48
N HIS A 87 -14.04 10.27 -6.32
CA HIS A 87 -15.04 11.34 -6.30
C HIS A 87 -16.28 11.03 -7.16
N ASP A 88 -16.28 9.96 -7.94
CA ASP A 88 -17.42 9.50 -8.72
C ASP A 88 -17.50 7.96 -8.75
N THR A 89 -18.41 7.39 -9.55
CA THR A 89 -18.64 5.94 -9.59
C THR A 89 -17.83 5.21 -10.66
N VAL A 90 -16.85 5.87 -11.26
CA VAL A 90 -16.08 5.35 -12.40
C VAL A 90 -14.58 5.48 -12.13
N MET A 91 -13.83 4.40 -12.33
CA MET A 91 -12.36 4.43 -12.26
C MET A 91 -11.80 5.54 -13.16
N GLY A 92 -10.94 6.41 -12.62
CA GLY A 92 -10.49 7.58 -13.34
C GLY A 92 -9.41 8.36 -12.62
N SER A 93 -9.77 8.96 -11.50
CA SER A 93 -8.89 9.83 -10.72
C SER A 93 -9.12 9.46 -9.27
N ASP A 94 -8.49 8.37 -8.86
CA ASP A 94 -8.79 7.70 -7.59
C ASP A 94 -7.50 7.44 -6.84
N ALA A 95 -7.49 7.75 -5.54
CA ALA A 95 -6.45 7.29 -4.64
C ALA A 95 -6.73 5.83 -4.28
N VAL A 96 -5.72 4.97 -4.38
CA VAL A 96 -5.86 3.53 -4.21
C VAL A 96 -4.91 3.06 -3.11
N THR A 97 -5.41 2.17 -2.26
CA THR A 97 -4.56 1.32 -1.42
C THR A 97 -4.76 -0.12 -1.88
N GLU A 98 -3.67 -0.82 -2.13
CA GLU A 98 -3.69 -2.22 -2.57
C GLU A 98 -2.81 -3.09 -1.68
N CYS A 99 -3.17 -4.36 -1.58
CA CYS A 99 -2.38 -5.40 -0.97
C CYS A 99 -2.05 -6.45 -2.01
N THR A 100 -0.77 -6.61 -2.30
CA THR A 100 -0.25 -7.61 -3.24
C THR A 100 0.30 -8.78 -2.44
N MET A 101 -0.17 -9.97 -2.77
CA MET A 101 0.34 -11.23 -2.22
C MET A 101 1.27 -11.87 -3.24
N SER A 102 2.52 -12.05 -2.86
CA SER A 102 3.54 -12.71 -3.69
C SER A 102 3.71 -14.17 -3.26
N ASP A 103 3.57 -15.12 -4.18
CA ASP A 103 3.84 -16.55 -3.92
C ASP A 103 5.35 -16.80 -3.87
N MET A 104 5.93 -16.86 -2.69
CA MET A 104 7.36 -17.10 -2.47
C MET A 104 7.72 -18.60 -2.58
N GLY A 105 6.77 -19.42 -3.03
CA GLY A 105 6.90 -20.85 -3.23
C GLY A 105 6.59 -21.66 -1.97
N PRO A 106 6.62 -23.01 -2.08
CA PRO A 106 6.07 -23.91 -1.07
C PRO A 106 6.72 -23.82 0.32
N LEU A 107 7.93 -23.27 0.43
CA LEU A 107 8.68 -23.17 1.68
C LEU A 107 8.52 -21.84 2.38
N ALA A 108 8.31 -20.75 1.63
CA ALA A 108 8.20 -19.39 2.16
C ALA A 108 6.75 -18.90 2.23
N GLY A 109 5.82 -19.57 1.53
CA GLY A 109 4.41 -19.21 1.53
C GLY A 109 4.16 -17.91 0.77
N TYR A 110 3.31 -17.06 1.31
CA TYR A 110 2.97 -15.78 0.69
C TYR A 110 3.46 -14.61 1.52
N GLU A 111 3.99 -13.58 0.84
CA GLU A 111 4.40 -12.33 1.47
C GLU A 111 3.45 -11.20 1.05
N PRO A 112 2.84 -10.47 2.02
CA PRO A 112 2.02 -9.31 1.72
C PRO A 112 2.87 -8.06 1.53
N GLU A 113 2.51 -7.25 0.55
CA GLU A 113 3.01 -5.89 0.42
C GLU A 113 1.85 -4.92 0.20
N ILE A 114 1.81 -3.84 0.99
CA ILE A 114 0.78 -2.81 0.89
C ILE A 114 1.34 -1.64 0.08
N PHE A 115 0.67 -1.27 -0.99
CA PHE A 115 1.03 -0.10 -1.78
C PHE A 115 -0.06 0.95 -1.73
N VAL A 116 0.35 2.19 -1.91
CA VAL A 116 -0.52 3.25 -2.40
C VAL A 116 -0.28 3.45 -3.89
N SER A 117 -1.35 3.66 -4.64
CA SER A 117 -1.31 3.91 -6.08
C SER A 117 -2.35 4.95 -6.46
N PHE A 118 -2.26 5.47 -7.67
CA PHE A 118 -3.21 6.45 -8.18
C PHE A 118 -3.70 6.05 -9.56
N ASN A 119 -5.02 6.03 -9.74
CA ASN A 119 -5.63 5.78 -11.04
C ASN A 119 -5.59 7.05 -11.89
N LYS A 120 -5.17 6.91 -13.16
CA LYS A 120 -5.24 7.97 -14.19
C LYS A 120 -5.99 7.43 -15.40
N GLY A 121 -7.25 7.80 -15.55
CA GLY A 121 -8.15 7.21 -16.54
C GLY A 121 -8.38 5.72 -16.23
N LYS A 122 -7.76 4.84 -17.01
CA LYS A 122 -7.89 3.37 -16.87
C LYS A 122 -6.56 2.67 -16.56
N SER A 123 -5.51 3.45 -16.29
CA SER A 123 -4.23 2.94 -15.79
C SER A 123 -4.10 3.21 -14.30
N ASN A 124 -3.22 2.45 -13.66
CA ASN A 124 -2.84 2.61 -12.27
C ASN A 124 -1.33 2.83 -12.19
N ASP A 125 -0.90 3.82 -11.40
CA ASP A 125 0.51 4.08 -11.15
C ASP A 125 0.79 3.90 -9.65
N ARG A 126 1.69 2.98 -9.29
CA ARG A 126 2.18 2.86 -7.91
C ARG A 126 2.95 4.11 -7.49
N ILE A 127 2.73 4.54 -6.25
CA ILE A 127 3.43 5.66 -5.65
C ILE A 127 4.55 5.08 -4.78
N PHE A 128 5.80 5.46 -5.07
CA PHE A 128 6.93 5.03 -4.28
C PHE A 128 6.92 5.65 -2.88
N LEU A 129 6.83 4.80 -1.87
CA LEU A 129 7.06 5.14 -0.47
C LEU A 129 8.40 4.55 -0.03
N ASN A 130 9.23 5.36 0.62
CA ASN A 130 10.39 4.79 1.32
C ASN A 130 9.95 4.05 2.59
N LYS A 131 10.87 3.31 3.23
CA LYS A 131 10.56 2.49 4.41
C LYS A 131 9.99 3.29 5.58
N ASP A 132 10.45 4.52 5.79
CA ASP A 132 9.94 5.36 6.88
C ASP A 132 8.53 5.85 6.58
N GLU A 133 8.27 6.29 5.33
CA GLU A 133 6.93 6.68 4.88
C GLU A 133 5.94 5.51 4.96
N GLN A 134 6.37 4.31 4.55
CA GLN A 134 5.60 3.08 4.64
C GLN A 134 5.20 2.76 6.09
N ASN A 135 6.16 2.82 7.02
CA ASN A 135 5.95 2.55 8.45
C ASN A 135 5.13 3.64 9.16
N VAL A 136 5.13 4.86 8.64
CA VAL A 136 4.26 5.93 9.14
C VAL A 136 2.83 5.71 8.66
N LEU A 137 2.63 5.41 7.38
CA LEU A 137 1.30 5.30 6.78
C LEU A 137 0.57 4.01 7.19
N PHE A 138 1.30 2.90 7.33
CA PHE A 138 0.73 1.58 7.57
C PHE A 138 1.30 0.91 8.83
N SER A 139 0.44 0.19 9.54
CA SER A 139 0.82 -0.67 10.67
C SER A 139 -0.05 -1.93 10.74
N ASP A 140 0.26 -2.85 11.65
CA ASP A 140 -0.57 -4.03 11.97
C ASP A 140 -0.95 -4.86 10.73
N ILE A 141 0.02 -5.05 9.84
CA ILE A 141 -0.13 -5.81 8.60
C ILE A 141 -0.16 -7.29 8.93
N SER A 142 -1.20 -7.98 8.48
CA SER A 142 -1.36 -9.42 8.58
C SER A 142 -2.00 -9.93 7.30
N SER A 143 -1.54 -11.08 6.80
CA SER A 143 -2.10 -11.68 5.61
C SER A 143 -2.04 -13.18 5.63
N GLU A 144 -2.91 -13.80 4.85
CA GLU A 144 -2.95 -15.24 4.69
C GLU A 144 -3.48 -15.58 3.29
N VAL A 145 -3.01 -16.70 2.74
CA VAL A 145 -3.68 -17.36 1.64
C VAL A 145 -4.16 -18.72 2.12
N ALA A 146 -5.46 -18.84 2.36
CA ALA A 146 -6.08 -20.05 2.89
C ALA A 146 -7.39 -20.34 2.17
N ASP A 147 -7.67 -21.62 1.95
CA ASP A 147 -8.87 -22.14 1.26
C ASP A 147 -9.17 -21.42 -0.08
N GLY A 148 -8.13 -21.12 -0.86
CA GLY A 148 -8.28 -20.43 -2.14
C GLY A 148 -8.72 -18.98 -2.00
N ARG A 149 -8.41 -18.31 -0.89
CA ARG A 149 -8.67 -16.88 -0.67
C ARG A 149 -7.42 -16.18 -0.17
N LEU A 150 -7.22 -14.96 -0.64
CA LEU A 150 -6.29 -13.99 -0.11
C LEU A 150 -7.02 -13.19 0.96
N VAL A 151 -6.43 -13.09 2.15
CA VAL A 151 -6.90 -12.24 3.23
C VAL A 151 -5.78 -11.28 3.55
N CYS A 152 -6.07 -9.99 3.56
CA CYS A 152 -5.08 -8.96 3.83
C CYS A 152 -5.65 -7.85 4.70
N HIS A 153 -4.96 -7.58 5.79
CA HIS A 153 -5.47 -6.86 6.93
C HIS A 153 -4.38 -5.88 7.36
N PHE A 154 -4.66 -4.58 7.44
CA PHE A 154 -3.70 -3.58 7.90
C PHE A 154 -4.41 -2.38 8.54
N THR A 155 -3.63 -1.53 9.20
CA THR A 155 -4.08 -0.22 9.68
C THR A 155 -3.46 0.84 8.79
N GLN A 156 -4.27 1.79 8.29
CA GLN A 156 -3.84 2.93 7.49
C GLN A 156 -4.16 4.24 8.22
N GLN A 157 -3.31 5.26 8.09
CA GLN A 157 -3.64 6.59 8.61
C GLN A 157 -4.79 7.24 7.87
N ILE A 158 -5.73 7.85 8.61
CA ILE A 158 -6.85 8.61 8.02
C ILE A 158 -6.33 9.92 7.40
N ILE A 159 -5.46 10.63 8.12
CA ILE A 159 -4.74 11.82 7.67
C ILE A 159 -3.26 11.43 7.59
N PRO A 160 -2.77 11.15 6.36
CA PRO A 160 -1.38 10.79 6.15
C PRO A 160 -0.43 11.84 6.74
N GLN A 161 0.57 11.38 7.50
CA GLN A 161 1.65 12.21 8.06
C GLN A 161 2.95 12.09 7.25
N ILE A 162 2.80 11.95 5.94
CA ILE A 162 3.89 11.85 4.95
C ILE A 162 3.65 12.88 3.83
N ASP A 163 4.62 13.07 2.94
CA ASP A 163 4.44 13.87 1.72
C ASP A 163 3.25 13.35 0.89
N ASP A 164 2.42 14.25 0.35
CA ASP A 164 1.21 13.87 -0.39
C ASP A 164 1.50 13.38 -1.83
N LYS A 165 2.79 13.37 -2.22
CA LYS A 165 3.31 12.93 -3.51
C LYS A 165 2.60 13.62 -4.66
N ASN A 166 2.55 14.96 -4.62
CA ASN A 166 1.82 15.81 -5.57
C ASN A 166 0.29 15.62 -5.51
N GLY A 167 -0.25 15.46 -4.30
CA GLY A 167 -1.69 15.28 -4.08
C GLY A 167 -2.25 13.93 -4.55
N MET A 168 -1.41 12.92 -4.74
CA MET A 168 -1.83 11.56 -5.11
C MET A 168 -2.18 10.71 -3.88
N ILE A 169 -1.68 11.07 -2.69
CA ILE A 169 -2.05 10.43 -1.42
C ILE A 169 -3.11 11.29 -0.73
N TRP A 170 -4.31 10.73 -0.55
CA TRP A 170 -5.46 11.50 -0.08
C TRP A 170 -5.74 11.30 1.41
N PRO A 171 -6.24 12.35 2.10
CA PRO A 171 -6.83 12.18 3.42
C PRO A 171 -8.19 11.46 3.30
N LEU A 172 -8.44 10.52 4.20
CA LEU A 172 -9.62 9.65 4.24
C LEU A 172 -10.74 10.21 5.13
N ASN A 173 -10.72 11.51 5.43
CA ASN A 173 -11.75 12.20 6.22
C ASN A 173 -12.80 12.93 5.37
N ARG A 174 -12.95 12.53 4.11
CA ARG A 174 -13.90 13.11 3.14
C ARG A 174 -14.81 12.02 2.60
N ASP A 175 -15.86 12.45 1.91
CA ASP A 175 -16.88 11.56 1.35
C ASP A 175 -16.43 11.07 -0.04
N TYR A 176 -16.18 9.76 -0.15
CA TYR A 176 -15.73 9.10 -1.38
C TYR A 176 -16.68 7.98 -1.79
N TYR A 177 -16.83 7.75 -3.09
CA TYR A 177 -17.23 6.43 -3.53
C TYR A 177 -16.08 5.46 -3.26
N ILE A 178 -16.42 4.32 -2.68
CA ILE A 178 -15.44 3.28 -2.37
C ILE A 178 -15.54 2.23 -3.47
N MET A 179 -14.40 1.87 -4.04
CA MET A 179 -14.33 0.79 -5.02
C MET A 179 -13.44 -0.32 -4.51
N ALA A 180 -13.71 -1.54 -4.95
CA ALA A 180 -12.86 -2.69 -4.66
C ALA A 180 -12.65 -3.54 -5.92
N ALA A 181 -11.42 -3.99 -6.13
CA ALA A 181 -11.05 -4.82 -7.27
C ALA A 181 -9.98 -5.85 -6.87
N THR A 182 -9.86 -6.91 -7.65
CA THR A 182 -8.79 -7.91 -7.55
C THR A 182 -8.32 -8.30 -8.94
N GLY A 183 -7.07 -8.73 -9.04
CA GLY A 183 -6.45 -9.17 -10.29
C GLY A 183 -5.03 -9.66 -10.06
N SER A 184 -4.37 -10.06 -11.13
CA SER A 184 -2.94 -10.41 -11.08
C SER A 184 -2.08 -9.15 -10.98
N ALA A 185 -0.91 -9.26 -10.38
CA ALA A 185 0.06 -8.18 -10.28
C ALA A 185 1.41 -8.58 -10.90
N GLN A 186 2.26 -7.58 -11.07
CA GLN A 186 3.68 -7.68 -11.37
C GLN A 186 4.44 -6.87 -10.30
N PRO A 187 5.78 -7.02 -10.19
CA PRO A 187 6.56 -6.35 -9.15
C PRO A 187 6.34 -4.84 -9.04
N ASP A 188 6.10 -4.16 -10.16
CA ASP A 188 5.99 -2.68 -10.20
C ASP A 188 4.60 -2.17 -10.60
N GLU A 189 3.64 -3.05 -10.91
CA GLU A 189 2.31 -2.66 -11.40
C GLU A 189 1.23 -3.70 -11.11
N VAL A 190 -0.02 -3.28 -11.20
CA VAL A 190 -1.19 -4.17 -11.16
C VAL A 190 -1.79 -4.32 -12.55
N ASN A 191 -2.19 -5.53 -12.91
CA ASN A 191 -2.91 -5.75 -14.17
C ASN A 191 -4.36 -5.29 -14.06
N ALA A 192 -4.98 -5.06 -15.21
CA ALA A 192 -6.41 -4.77 -15.28
C ALA A 192 -7.22 -5.86 -14.58
N HIS A 193 -8.14 -5.43 -13.71
CA HIS A 193 -9.17 -6.30 -13.13
C HIS A 193 -10.13 -6.81 -14.21
N ASP A 194 -11.01 -7.76 -13.85
CA ASP A 194 -12.01 -8.28 -14.79
C ASP A 194 -12.94 -7.15 -15.31
N MET A 195 -13.13 -7.09 -16.62
CA MET A 195 -13.92 -6.08 -17.32
C MET A 195 -15.33 -6.57 -17.70
N ASN A 196 -15.62 -7.86 -17.49
CA ASN A 196 -16.92 -8.43 -17.76
C ASN A 196 -17.90 -8.10 -16.63
N LYS A 197 -18.87 -7.22 -16.88
CA LYS A 197 -19.90 -6.81 -15.90
C LYS A 197 -20.71 -7.96 -15.31
N GLY A 198 -20.83 -9.09 -16.01
CA GLY A 198 -21.51 -10.28 -15.53
C GLY A 198 -20.66 -11.18 -14.64
N SER A 199 -19.36 -10.91 -14.53
CA SER A 199 -18.42 -11.70 -13.73
C SER A 199 -18.55 -11.41 -12.24
N HIS A 200 -18.31 -12.44 -11.43
CA HIS A 200 -18.13 -12.27 -10.00
C HIS A 200 -16.78 -11.60 -9.67
N PHE A 201 -15.83 -11.51 -10.59
CA PHE A 201 -14.58 -10.77 -10.42
C PHE A 201 -14.68 -9.30 -10.87
N TYR A 202 -15.84 -8.87 -11.40
CA TYR A 202 -16.04 -7.47 -11.76
C TYR A 202 -15.98 -6.58 -10.52
N PRO A 203 -15.30 -5.41 -10.58
CA PRO A 203 -15.15 -4.52 -9.44
C PRO A 203 -16.47 -4.12 -8.78
N ILE A 204 -16.35 -3.77 -7.51
CA ILE A 204 -17.43 -3.26 -6.69
C ILE A 204 -17.29 -1.75 -6.61
N THR A 205 -18.41 -1.04 -6.62
CA THR A 205 -18.48 0.38 -6.30
C THR A 205 -19.61 0.58 -5.30
N SER A 206 -19.38 1.38 -4.26
CA SER A 206 -20.42 1.72 -3.29
C SER A 206 -21.58 2.45 -3.97
N SER A 207 -22.80 2.24 -3.48
CA SER A 207 -24.00 2.90 -4.02
C SER A 207 -24.09 4.39 -3.64
N HIS A 208 -23.34 4.79 -2.61
CA HIS A 208 -23.30 6.15 -2.07
C HIS A 208 -21.87 6.46 -1.59
N ARG A 209 -21.61 7.75 -1.34
CA ARG A 209 -20.33 8.17 -0.77
C ARG A 209 -20.26 7.80 0.70
N ILE A 210 -19.08 7.38 1.14
CA ILE A 210 -18.76 6.99 2.51
C ILE A 210 -17.62 7.87 2.98
N ASN A 211 -17.69 8.34 4.22
CA ASN A 211 -16.59 9.03 4.89
C ASN A 211 -15.87 8.04 5.82
N PRO A 212 -14.68 7.53 5.47
CA PRO A 212 -13.98 6.55 6.31
C PRO A 212 -13.74 7.02 7.75
N ALA A 213 -13.63 8.33 7.99
CA ALA A 213 -13.40 8.88 9.33
C ALA A 213 -14.68 9.04 10.18
N LYS A 214 -15.88 8.83 9.62
CA LYS A 214 -17.17 9.04 10.31
C LYS A 214 -18.02 7.77 10.39
N LEU A 215 -17.38 6.60 10.40
CA LEU A 215 -18.07 5.32 10.47
C LEU A 215 -18.52 4.94 11.89
N THR A 216 -18.04 5.63 12.91
CA THR A 216 -18.43 5.41 14.29
C THR A 216 -18.89 6.72 14.91
N ASP A 217 -19.75 6.65 15.93
CA ASP A 217 -20.22 7.81 16.70
C ASP A 217 -19.11 8.47 17.55
N GLN A 218 -17.86 8.02 17.40
CA GLN A 218 -16.73 8.53 18.16
C GLN A 218 -16.24 9.83 17.52
N GLU A 219 -16.30 10.93 18.27
CA GLU A 219 -15.75 12.22 17.86
C GLU A 219 -14.22 12.10 17.82
N PHE A 220 -13.66 11.95 16.62
CA PHE A 220 -12.23 11.75 16.42
C PHE A 220 -11.49 13.07 16.28
N GLU A 221 -10.54 13.32 17.19
CA GLU A 221 -9.55 14.37 17.01
C GLU A 221 -8.56 13.95 15.93
N LEU A 222 -8.70 14.53 14.74
CA LEU A 222 -7.76 14.35 13.65
C LEU A 222 -6.47 15.11 13.98
N PRO A 223 -5.27 14.50 13.81
CA PRO A 223 -4.03 15.24 13.89
C PRO A 223 -4.03 16.34 12.83
N LYS A 224 -3.34 17.46 13.11
CA LYS A 224 -3.12 18.51 12.11
C LYS A 224 -2.43 17.87 10.89
N ALA A 225 -2.85 18.27 9.69
CA ALA A 225 -2.21 17.82 8.46
C ALA A 225 -0.70 18.12 8.50
N HIS A 226 0.11 17.30 7.83
CA HIS A 226 1.54 17.52 7.70
C HIS A 226 1.79 18.91 7.09
N GLU A 227 2.34 19.86 7.87
CA GLU A 227 2.87 21.10 7.30
C GLU A 227 4.21 20.78 6.64
N PRO A 228 4.41 21.11 5.35
CA PRO A 228 5.71 20.91 4.71
C PRO A 228 6.79 21.70 5.48
N PRO A 229 8.06 21.24 5.47
CA PRO A 229 9.14 21.94 6.13
C PRO A 229 9.19 23.39 5.65
N LYS A 230 8.98 24.34 6.56
CA LYS A 230 9.11 25.77 6.27
C LYS A 230 10.56 26.01 5.87
N THR A 231 10.82 26.10 4.57
CA THR A 231 12.11 26.54 4.05
C THR A 231 12.23 28.02 4.35
N SER A 232 12.68 28.36 5.56
CA SER A 232 13.06 29.72 5.90
C SER A 232 14.44 30.02 5.32
N VAL A 233 14.54 30.04 4.00
CA VAL A 233 15.63 30.80 3.36
C VAL A 233 15.06 32.18 3.15
N ALA A 234 15.35 33.08 4.08
CA ALA A 234 15.06 34.49 3.91
C ALA A 234 15.69 34.96 2.59
N PRO A 235 14.95 35.70 1.74
CA PRO A 235 15.55 36.32 0.57
C PRO A 235 16.68 37.24 1.03
N PRO A 236 17.86 37.24 0.38
CA PRO A 236 18.88 38.22 0.72
C PRO A 236 18.30 39.62 0.51
N THR A 237 18.36 40.44 1.56
CA THR A 237 18.01 41.85 1.55
C THR A 237 18.82 42.56 0.48
N VAL A 238 18.21 42.86 -0.66
CA VAL A 238 18.80 43.72 -1.69
C VAL A 238 18.73 45.16 -1.18
N THR A 239 19.81 45.61 -0.56
CA THR A 239 20.01 47.03 -0.24
C THR A 239 20.18 47.79 -1.56
N SER A 240 19.15 48.54 -1.95
CA SER A 240 19.20 49.47 -3.09
C SER A 240 20.23 50.56 -2.81
N GLN A 241 21.43 50.44 -3.39
CA GLN A 241 22.37 51.55 -3.51
C GLN A 241 22.20 52.22 -4.87
N ARG A 242 21.94 53.53 -4.79
CA ARG A 242 21.87 54.49 -5.90
C ARG A 242 23.18 54.47 -6.71
N PRO A 243 23.12 54.44 -8.06
CA PRO A 243 24.34 54.41 -8.87
C PRO A 243 25.03 55.77 -8.89
N ARG A 244 26.35 55.78 -8.70
CA ARG A 244 27.25 56.91 -8.97
C ARG A 244 28.13 56.58 -10.18
N PRO A 245 28.48 57.55 -11.05
CA PRO A 245 28.96 57.27 -12.40
C PRO A 245 30.37 56.67 -12.45
N THR A 246 30.51 55.86 -13.49
CA THR A 246 31.69 55.30 -14.17
C THR A 246 33.05 55.97 -13.94
N THR A 247 34.06 55.14 -13.66
CA THR A 247 35.43 55.33 -14.18
C THR A 247 35.95 53.99 -14.71
N SER A 248 36.68 54.07 -15.83
CA SER A 248 37.17 52.96 -16.66
C SER A 248 38.58 52.51 -16.25
N SER A 249 38.85 51.20 -16.25
CA SER A 249 40.12 50.60 -16.70
C SER A 249 39.95 49.07 -16.77
N SER A 250 39.94 48.46 -17.95
CA SER A 250 41.08 47.76 -18.57
C SER A 250 41.62 46.56 -17.77
N GLY A 251 41.49 45.34 -18.32
CA GLY A 251 42.47 44.28 -18.06
C GLY A 251 41.96 42.83 -18.00
N SER A 252 42.05 42.16 -19.14
CA SER A 252 42.53 40.76 -19.31
C SER A 252 41.67 39.56 -18.89
N VAL A 253 41.29 38.81 -19.93
CA VAL A 253 40.77 37.45 -19.97
C VAL A 253 41.87 36.45 -19.55
N SER A 254 41.52 35.44 -18.74
CA SER A 254 42.30 34.20 -18.68
C SER A 254 41.38 33.00 -18.46
N LEU A 255 41.36 32.12 -19.46
CA LEU A 255 40.71 30.80 -19.48
C LEU A 255 41.57 29.82 -18.67
N ILE A 256 40.96 29.04 -17.76
CA ILE A 256 41.60 27.83 -17.24
C ILE A 256 40.62 26.65 -17.40
N LEU A 257 41.04 25.72 -18.26
CA LEU A 257 40.53 24.36 -18.44
C LEU A 257 41.11 23.45 -17.34
N SER A 258 40.32 22.52 -16.82
CA SER A 258 40.78 21.28 -16.17
C SER A 258 39.69 20.21 -16.33
N ILE A 259 39.71 19.46 -17.43
CA ILE A 259 40.28 18.11 -17.65
C ILE A 259 39.58 17.01 -16.82
N LEU A 260 38.78 16.20 -17.53
CA LEU A 260 38.27 14.88 -17.13
C LEU A 260 39.43 13.87 -17.02
N SER A 261 39.45 13.08 -15.95
CA SER A 261 40.27 11.87 -15.83
C SER A 261 39.36 10.63 -15.89
N ILE A 262 39.44 9.92 -17.02
CA ILE A 262 38.92 8.57 -17.21
C ILE A 262 40.01 7.60 -16.72
N SER A 263 39.67 6.71 -15.79
CA SER A 263 40.52 5.56 -15.44
C SER A 263 39.86 4.28 -15.93
N LEU A 264 40.50 3.71 -16.95
CA LEU A 264 40.29 2.40 -17.54
C LEU A 264 40.91 1.35 -16.60
N VAL A 265 40.14 0.32 -16.20
CA VAL A 265 40.71 -0.93 -15.66
C VAL A 265 40.17 -2.09 -16.49
N GLN A 266 41.03 -2.57 -17.37
CA GLN A 266 41.11 -3.92 -17.92
C GLN A 266 42.08 -4.70 -16.97
N ILE A 267 42.05 -6.02 -16.71
CA ILE A 267 41.76 -7.18 -17.55
C ILE A 267 41.91 -8.48 -16.69
N LEU A 268 41.21 -9.57 -17.06
CA LEU A 268 41.49 -11.03 -16.86
C LEU A 268 41.41 -11.62 -15.42
N ASN A 269 40.91 -12.84 -15.14
CA ASN A 269 40.86 -14.10 -15.90
C ASN A 269 39.89 -15.12 -15.25
N ASN A 270 39.38 -16.06 -16.09
CA ASN A 270 38.55 -17.25 -15.83
C ASN A 270 37.05 -17.07 -15.58
#